data_AF-A0A366JEI4-F1
#
_entry.id   AF-A0A366JEI4-F1
#
_cell.length_a   1.000
_cell.length_b   1.000
_cell.length_c   1.000
_cell.angle_alpha   90.00
_cell.angle_beta   90.00
_cell.angle_gamma   90.00
#
_symmetry.space_group_name_H-M   'P 1'
#
loop_
_entity.id
_entity.type
_entity.pdbx_description
1 polymer ?
#
loop_
_entity_poly.entity_id
_entity_poly.type
_entity_poly.pdbx_seq_one_letter_code
_entity_poly.pdbx_strand_id
1 'polypeptide(L)'
;MNPLALLGNILVGNLAKSLTDNLFYKTNGPVRGSILYCDLAFGAAEHSGIYVGNNQVVHKNGQGAVELVSINQFKNTISAITIYISCNSNGEPIGDEHVANDAEMMIGTNSTYSLLSNNCHQFCSYCITGNFTSNTFSLRQLKKDAKLFLDTSQWRAWNLTKR
;
A
#
# COMPACT_ATOMS: atom_id res chain seq x y z
N MET A 1 27.92 -19.16 16.84
CA MET A 1 27.40 -17.87 16.33
C MET A 1 26.09 -17.57 17.04
N ASN A 2 25.92 -16.37 17.60
CA ASN A 2 24.72 -16.03 18.37
C ASN A 2 23.55 -15.70 17.41
N PRO A 3 22.46 -16.49 17.39
CA PRO A 3 21.32 -16.26 16.50
C PRO A 3 20.66 -14.90 16.72
N LEU A 4 20.72 -14.32 17.92
CA LEU A 4 20.19 -12.99 18.22
C LEU A 4 21.00 -11.87 17.56
N ALA A 5 22.32 -12.03 17.47
CA ALA A 5 23.19 -11.08 16.80
C ALA A 5 22.97 -11.09 15.27
N LEU A 6 22.68 -12.28 14.71
CA LEU A 6 22.34 -12.43 13.29
C LEU A 6 20.99 -11.76 12.97
N LEU A 7 19.96 -12.00 13.79
CA LEU A 7 18.65 -11.33 13.67
C LEU A 7 18.76 -9.81 13.79
N GLY A 8 19.56 -9.31 14.75
CA GLY A 8 19.80 -7.87 14.92
C GLY A 8 20.45 -7.24 13.69
N ASN A 9 21.47 -7.87 13.12
CA ASN A 9 22.14 -7.37 11.92
C ASN A 9 21.24 -7.40 10.67
N ILE A 10 20.39 -8.42 10.54
CA ILE A 10 19.39 -8.50 9.46
C ILE A 10 18.38 -7.36 9.59
N LEU A 11 17.82 -7.13 10.78
CA LEU A 11 16.87 -6.04 11.02
C LEU A 11 17.48 -4.66 10.75
N VAL A 12 18.71 -4.41 11.22
CA VAL A 12 19.42 -3.14 10.99
C VAL A 12 19.76 -2.94 9.51
N GLY A 13 20.19 -4.00 8.81
CA GLY A 13 20.45 -3.93 7.37
C GLY A 13 19.17 -3.68 6.56
N ASN A 14 18.06 -4.29 6.95
CA ASN A 14 16.76 -4.10 6.30
C ASN A 14 16.20 -2.70 6.51
N LEU A 15 16.36 -2.17 7.72
CA LEU A 15 16.07 -0.79 8.05
C LEU A 15 16.91 0.17 7.21
N ALA A 16 18.23 -0.02 7.17
CA ALA A 16 19.15 0.83 6.42
C ALA A 16 18.83 0.84 4.91
N LYS A 17 18.56 -0.32 4.31
CA LYS A 17 18.23 -0.41 2.89
C LYS A 17 16.84 0.14 2.57
N SER A 18 15.84 -0.09 3.42
CA SER A 18 14.55 0.61 3.31
C SER A 18 14.77 2.12 3.35
N LEU A 19 15.54 2.63 4.29
CA LEU A 19 15.87 4.06 4.39
C LEU A 19 16.60 4.58 3.14
N THR A 20 17.57 3.85 2.56
CA THR A 20 18.27 4.27 1.34
C THR A 20 17.35 4.28 0.12
N ASP A 21 16.51 3.25 -0.06
CA ASP A 21 15.55 3.19 -1.17
C ASP A 21 14.52 4.34 -1.06
N ASN A 22 14.22 4.77 0.17
CA ASN A 22 13.34 5.92 0.47
C ASN A 22 14.02 7.29 0.27
N LEU A 23 15.34 7.35 0.19
CA LEU A 23 16.08 8.62 0.17
C LEU A 23 16.22 9.21 -1.25
N PHE A 24 16.27 8.39 -2.29
CA PHE A 24 16.59 8.84 -3.65
C PHE A 24 15.36 9.18 -4.53
N TYR A 25 14.17 8.62 -4.25
CA TYR A 25 12.97 8.85 -5.06
C TYR A 25 11.73 9.09 -4.19
N LYS A 26 11.60 10.33 -3.71
CA LYS A 26 10.44 10.80 -2.94
C LYS A 26 9.42 11.47 -3.85
N THR A 27 8.15 11.45 -3.44
CA THR A 27 7.09 12.28 -4.04
C THR A 27 6.39 13.14 -2.97
N ASN A 28 5.78 14.25 -3.41
CA ASN A 28 5.14 15.24 -2.53
C ASN A 28 3.87 14.70 -1.85
N GLY A 29 3.23 13.69 -2.44
CA GLY A 29 2.10 12.98 -1.86
C GLY A 29 1.21 12.35 -2.92
N PRO A 30 0.26 11.48 -2.54
CA PRO A 30 -0.67 10.86 -3.46
C PRO A 30 -1.73 11.84 -3.96
N VAL A 31 -2.35 11.49 -5.07
CA VAL A 31 -3.60 12.09 -5.55
C VAL A 31 -4.77 11.13 -5.28
N ARG A 32 -6.01 11.61 -5.27
CA ARG A 32 -7.18 10.72 -5.05
C ARG A 32 -7.14 9.55 -6.03
N GLY A 33 -7.39 8.35 -5.51
CA GLY A 33 -7.30 7.09 -6.25
C GLY A 33 -5.89 6.50 -6.35
N SER A 34 -4.86 7.16 -5.83
CA SER A 34 -3.52 6.55 -5.78
C SER A 34 -3.54 5.27 -4.96
N ILE A 35 -2.86 4.24 -5.47
CA ILE A 35 -2.61 3.02 -4.72
C ILE A 35 -1.43 3.26 -3.79
N LEU A 36 -1.62 2.90 -2.53
CA LEU A 36 -0.60 2.96 -1.49
C LEU A 36 -0.20 1.56 -1.06
N TYR A 37 1.07 1.38 -0.71
CA TYR A 37 1.46 0.22 0.08
C TYR A 37 2.52 0.56 1.12
N CYS A 38 2.54 -0.26 2.16
CA CYS A 38 3.59 -0.32 3.17
C CYS A 38 4.20 -1.71 3.16
N ASP A 39 5.48 -1.81 3.48
CA ASP A 39 6.19 -3.07 3.62
C ASP A 39 6.99 -3.05 4.93
N LEU A 40 6.91 -4.16 5.69
CA LEU A 40 7.71 -4.42 6.87
C LEU A 40 8.77 -5.48 6.56
N ALA A 41 10.03 -5.14 6.84
CA ALA A 41 11.16 -6.07 6.84
C ALA A 41 11.31 -6.93 5.56
N PHE A 42 11.20 -6.31 4.37
CA PHE A 42 11.33 -6.95 3.06
C PHE A 42 10.32 -8.08 2.79
N GLY A 43 9.05 -7.78 2.94
CA GLY A 43 7.95 -8.71 2.63
C GLY A 43 7.58 -9.63 3.79
N ALA A 44 8.05 -9.35 5.01
CA ALA A 44 7.57 -10.07 6.19
C ALA A 44 6.10 -9.75 6.47
N ALA A 45 5.68 -8.52 6.18
CA ALA A 45 4.28 -8.13 6.10
C ALA A 45 4.12 -7.00 5.08
N GLU A 46 3.11 -7.13 4.21
CA GLU A 46 2.74 -6.12 3.23
C GLU A 46 1.33 -5.63 3.53
N HIS A 47 1.06 -4.36 3.27
CA HIS A 47 -0.29 -3.80 3.42
C HIS A 47 -0.58 -2.77 2.33
N SER A 48 -1.78 -2.80 1.76
CA SER A 48 -2.20 -1.89 0.69
C SER A 48 -3.50 -1.17 1.01
N GLY A 49 -3.66 0.00 0.42
CA GLY A 49 -4.85 0.83 0.53
C GLY A 49 -4.94 1.84 -0.61
N ILE A 50 -6.04 2.57 -0.65
CA ILE A 50 -6.35 3.57 -1.67
C ILE A 50 -6.45 4.93 -1.01
N TYR A 51 -5.68 5.90 -1.52
CA TYR A 51 -5.77 7.28 -1.02
C TYR A 51 -7.06 7.94 -1.52
N VAL A 52 -7.83 8.49 -0.58
CA VAL A 52 -9.12 9.14 -0.87
C VAL A 52 -9.09 10.62 -0.47
N GLY A 53 -7.94 11.28 -0.52
CA GLY A 53 -7.84 12.70 -0.19
C GLY A 53 -7.86 12.97 1.32
N ASN A 54 -7.71 14.24 1.70
CA ASN A 54 -7.77 14.71 3.09
C ASN A 54 -6.90 13.93 4.09
N ASN A 55 -5.74 13.41 3.66
CA ASN A 55 -4.89 12.55 4.48
C ASN A 55 -5.60 11.27 4.99
N GLN A 56 -6.51 10.73 4.19
CA GLN A 56 -7.26 9.51 4.49
C GLN A 56 -6.98 8.42 3.46
N VAL A 57 -7.04 7.18 3.94
CA VAL A 57 -6.85 5.96 3.15
C VAL A 57 -8.02 5.04 3.44
N VAL A 58 -8.59 4.44 2.40
CA VAL A 58 -9.48 3.29 2.55
C VAL A 58 -8.65 2.02 2.39
N HIS A 59 -8.78 1.10 3.33
CA HIS A 59 -8.16 -0.21 3.24
C HIS A 59 -9.06 -1.30 3.81
N LYS A 60 -8.77 -2.54 3.43
CA LYS A 60 -9.30 -3.71 4.12
C LYS A 60 -8.34 -4.13 5.23
N ASN A 61 -8.81 -4.26 6.47
CA ASN A 61 -7.99 -4.64 7.61
C ASN A 61 -7.86 -6.18 7.75
N GLY A 62 -7.04 -6.63 8.70
CA GLY A 62 -6.78 -8.06 8.95
C GLY A 62 -7.97 -8.84 9.51
N GLN A 63 -9.05 -8.16 9.88
CA GLN A 63 -10.32 -8.73 10.33
C GLN A 63 -11.35 -8.80 9.19
N GLY A 64 -11.03 -8.24 8.02
CA GLY A 64 -11.91 -8.26 6.84
C GLY A 64 -12.84 -7.08 6.70
N ALA A 65 -12.76 -6.10 7.60
CA ALA A 65 -13.51 -4.86 7.50
C ALA A 65 -12.82 -3.87 6.55
N VAL A 66 -13.60 -3.16 5.75
CA VAL A 66 -13.13 -2.03 4.93
C VAL A 66 -13.34 -0.73 5.71
N GLU A 67 -12.25 0.00 5.97
CA GLU A 67 -12.22 1.12 6.90
C GLU A 67 -11.58 2.35 6.26
N LEU A 68 -12.10 3.53 6.63
CA LEU A 68 -11.48 4.82 6.35
C LEU A 68 -10.58 5.21 7.53
N VAL A 69 -9.29 5.35 7.27
CA VAL A 69 -8.29 5.64 8.32
C VAL A 69 -7.41 6.82 7.93
N SER A 70 -6.85 7.50 8.94
CA SER A 70 -5.80 8.49 8.70
C SER A 70 -4.53 7.84 8.16
N ILE A 71 -3.65 8.62 7.52
CA ILE A 71 -2.38 8.07 7.05
C ILE A 71 -1.54 7.45 8.19
N ASN A 72 -1.59 8.04 9.39
CA ASN A 72 -0.84 7.53 10.53
C ASN A 72 -1.35 6.15 10.97
N GLN A 73 -2.67 5.97 11.01
CA GLN A 73 -3.28 4.67 11.30
C GLN A 73 -2.91 3.63 10.23
N PHE A 74 -3.03 3.97 8.95
CA PHE A 74 -2.66 3.08 7.84
C PHE A 74 -1.21 2.58 7.94
N LYS A 75 -0.27 3.49 8.23
CA LYS A 75 1.14 3.16 8.41
C LYS A 75 1.38 2.25 9.62
N ASN A 76 0.67 2.54 10.71
CA ASN A 76 0.83 1.83 11.98
C ASN A 76 0.20 0.43 11.96
N THR A 77 -0.69 0.11 11.01
CA THR A 77 -1.31 -1.23 10.86
C THR A 77 -0.28 -2.36 10.88
N ILE A 78 0.88 -2.16 10.25
CA ILE A 78 1.99 -3.12 10.26
C ILE A 78 3.28 -2.53 10.85
N SER A 79 3.18 -1.42 11.61
CA SER A 79 4.34 -0.67 12.13
C SER A 79 5.36 -0.31 11.04
N ALA A 80 4.88 0.04 9.84
CA ALA A 80 5.75 0.39 8.73
C ALA A 80 6.44 1.73 8.94
N ILE A 81 7.61 1.87 8.33
CA ILE A 81 8.38 3.12 8.39
C ILE A 81 7.98 4.04 7.25
N THR A 82 7.67 3.47 6.08
CA THR A 82 7.43 4.20 4.84
C THR A 82 6.18 3.72 4.12
N ILE A 83 5.50 4.67 3.50
CA ILE A 83 4.40 4.44 2.56
C ILE A 83 4.94 4.72 1.16
N TYR A 84 4.67 3.83 0.23
CA TYR A 84 4.96 3.98 -1.18
C TYR A 84 3.70 4.33 -1.96
N ILE A 85 3.84 5.20 -2.97
CA ILE A 85 2.75 5.74 -3.79
C ILE A 85 2.93 5.27 -5.23
N SER A 86 1.82 4.91 -5.89
CA SER A 86 1.77 4.67 -7.33
C SER A 86 2.12 5.93 -8.13
N CYS A 87 3.15 5.83 -8.99
CA CYS A 87 3.64 6.93 -9.81
C CYS A 87 3.77 6.54 -11.29
N ASN A 88 3.66 7.53 -12.17
CA ASN A 88 4.00 7.39 -13.59
C ASN A 88 5.52 7.34 -13.81
N SER A 89 5.95 7.30 -15.07
CA SER A 89 7.35 7.15 -15.47
C SER A 89 8.20 8.37 -15.11
N ASN A 90 7.59 9.55 -15.03
CA ASN A 90 8.21 10.79 -14.55
C ASN A 90 8.33 10.82 -13.02
N GLY A 91 7.63 9.93 -12.33
CA GLY A 91 7.58 9.90 -10.87
C GLY A 91 6.48 10.75 -10.25
N GLU A 92 5.56 11.24 -11.06
CA GLU A 92 4.42 11.99 -10.59
C GLU A 92 3.39 11.01 -10.03
N PRO A 93 2.73 11.34 -8.89
CA PRO A 93 1.66 10.52 -8.35
C PRO A 93 0.55 10.33 -9.37
N ILE A 94 0.01 9.13 -9.44
CA ILE A 94 -1.14 8.79 -10.28
C ILE A 94 -2.23 8.17 -9.43
N GLY A 95 -3.47 8.39 -9.83
CA GLY A 95 -4.68 7.87 -9.21
C GLY A 95 -5.86 8.11 -10.14
N ASP A 96 -6.96 7.43 -9.86
CA ASP A 96 -8.20 7.53 -10.62
C ASP A 96 -9.37 7.77 -9.65
N GLU A 97 -10.20 8.76 -9.95
CA GLU A 97 -11.33 9.12 -9.09
C GLU A 97 -12.35 7.97 -8.98
N HIS A 98 -12.51 7.15 -10.01
CA HIS A 98 -13.35 5.95 -9.96
C HIS A 98 -12.83 4.94 -8.93
N VAL A 99 -11.52 4.76 -8.85
CA VAL A 99 -10.88 3.87 -7.85
C VAL A 99 -11.12 4.40 -6.44
N ALA A 100 -11.04 5.72 -6.24
CA ALA A 100 -11.35 6.34 -4.95
C ALA A 100 -12.82 6.14 -4.57
N ASN A 101 -13.75 6.40 -5.50
CA ASN A 101 -15.18 6.27 -5.29
C ASN A 101 -15.57 4.82 -4.98
N ASP A 102 -15.03 3.85 -5.72
CA ASP A 102 -15.26 2.42 -5.47
C ASP A 102 -14.75 2.00 -4.09
N ALA A 103 -13.61 2.53 -3.67
CA ALA A 103 -13.10 2.29 -2.31
C ALA A 103 -14.03 2.88 -1.25
N GLU A 104 -14.49 4.12 -1.43
CA GLU A 104 -15.40 4.81 -0.51
C GLU A 104 -16.75 4.10 -0.37
N MET A 105 -17.31 3.58 -1.48
CA MET A 105 -18.57 2.82 -1.46
C MET A 105 -18.48 1.52 -0.65
N MET A 106 -17.29 0.96 -0.47
CA MET A 106 -17.08 -0.27 0.28
C MET A 106 -16.86 -0.05 1.78
N ILE A 107 -16.73 1.19 2.25
CA ILE A 107 -16.51 1.50 3.68
C ILE A 107 -17.63 0.88 4.53
N GLY A 108 -17.24 0.22 5.64
CA GLY A 108 -18.16 -0.42 6.57
C GLY A 108 -18.59 -1.83 6.16
N THR A 109 -18.25 -2.29 4.95
CA THR A 109 -18.43 -3.68 4.58
C THR A 109 -17.47 -4.58 5.35
N ASN A 110 -17.90 -5.81 5.61
CA ASN A 110 -17.10 -6.83 6.25
C ASN A 110 -17.33 -8.16 5.53
N SER A 111 -16.24 -8.84 5.18
CA SER A 111 -16.30 -10.21 4.68
C SER A 111 -15.19 -11.04 5.29
N THR A 112 -15.39 -12.36 5.39
CA THR A 112 -14.42 -13.28 5.98
C THR A 112 -13.04 -13.07 5.36
N TYR A 113 -12.10 -12.63 6.21
CA TYR A 113 -10.71 -12.40 5.84
C TYR A 113 -9.96 -13.72 5.80
N SER A 114 -9.25 -13.98 4.70
CA SER A 114 -8.26 -15.03 4.60
C SER A 114 -6.96 -14.44 4.06
N LEU A 115 -5.81 -14.82 4.61
CA LEU A 115 -4.51 -14.38 4.08
C LEU A 115 -4.28 -14.88 2.64
N LEU A 116 -5.00 -15.93 2.24
CA LEU A 116 -4.94 -16.56 0.91
C LEU A 116 -6.13 -16.18 0.01
N SER A 117 -7.12 -15.41 0.50
CA SER A 117 -8.26 -14.88 -0.26
C SER A 117 -8.99 -13.76 0.50
N ASN A 118 -9.50 -12.70 -0.14
CA ASN A 118 -10.17 -11.55 0.47
C ASN A 118 -9.29 -10.60 1.30
N ASN A 119 -8.04 -10.37 0.90
CA ASN A 119 -7.10 -9.49 1.61
C ASN A 119 -7.05 -8.04 1.05
N CYS A 120 -6.18 -7.20 1.61
CA CYS A 120 -6.04 -5.79 1.24
C CYS A 120 -5.59 -5.58 -0.22
N HIS A 121 -4.78 -6.47 -0.78
CA HIS A 121 -4.35 -6.38 -2.18
C HIS A 121 -5.49 -6.69 -3.14
N GLN A 122 -6.30 -7.70 -2.82
CA GLN A 122 -7.46 -8.06 -3.63
C GLN A 122 -8.50 -6.94 -3.60
N PHE A 123 -8.72 -6.34 -2.42
CA PHE A 123 -9.57 -5.15 -2.29
C PHE A 123 -9.11 -4.01 -3.22
N CYS A 124 -7.82 -3.67 -3.20
CA CYS A 124 -7.31 -2.62 -4.09
C CYS A 124 -7.46 -3.01 -5.57
N SER A 125 -7.17 -4.27 -5.92
CA SER A 125 -7.35 -4.80 -7.28
C SER A 125 -8.81 -4.73 -7.74
N TYR A 126 -9.76 -5.04 -6.86
CA TYR A 126 -11.18 -4.88 -7.14
C TYR A 126 -11.50 -3.42 -7.51
N CYS A 127 -11.10 -2.43 -6.70
CA CYS A 127 -11.37 -1.03 -7.02
C CYS A 127 -10.69 -0.55 -8.31
N ILE A 128 -9.55 -1.14 -8.68
CA ILE A 128 -8.86 -0.83 -9.95
C ILE A 128 -9.59 -1.43 -11.16
N THR A 129 -10.15 -2.64 -11.01
CA THR A 129 -10.58 -3.46 -12.16
C THR A 129 -12.09 -3.67 -12.26
N GLY A 130 -12.84 -3.33 -11.21
CA GLY A 130 -14.23 -3.73 -11.01
C GLY A 130 -14.44 -5.23 -10.75
N ASN A 131 -13.38 -6.05 -10.70
CA ASN A 131 -13.48 -7.50 -10.59
C ASN A 131 -13.27 -8.01 -9.16
N PHE A 132 -14.37 -8.27 -8.46
CA PHE A 132 -14.37 -8.86 -7.11
C PHE A 132 -13.78 -10.28 -7.02
N THR A 133 -13.66 -10.98 -8.15
CA THR A 133 -13.14 -12.34 -8.23
C THR A 133 -11.67 -12.40 -8.65
N SER A 134 -10.96 -11.26 -8.66
CA SER A 134 -9.55 -11.23 -9.04
C SER A 134 -8.71 -12.13 -8.13
N ASN A 135 -7.72 -12.83 -8.70
CA ASN A 135 -6.79 -13.66 -7.93
C ASN A 135 -5.57 -12.86 -7.42
N THR A 136 -5.78 -11.58 -7.09
CA THR A 136 -4.73 -10.65 -6.67
C THR A 136 -4.58 -10.70 -5.15
N PHE A 137 -3.72 -11.57 -4.65
CA PHE A 137 -3.52 -11.79 -3.22
C PHE A 137 -2.16 -11.30 -2.70
N SER A 138 -1.27 -10.89 -3.59
CA SER A 138 0.07 -10.38 -3.25
C SER A 138 0.28 -8.97 -3.78
N LEU A 139 1.19 -8.22 -3.15
CA LEU A 139 1.59 -6.91 -3.65
C LEU A 139 2.13 -6.98 -5.08
N ARG A 140 2.84 -8.06 -5.45
CA ARG A 140 3.35 -8.26 -6.81
C ARG A 140 2.22 -8.31 -7.85
N GLN A 141 1.11 -8.96 -7.54
CA GLN A 141 -0.06 -9.01 -8.43
C GLN A 141 -0.74 -7.65 -8.49
N LEU A 142 -0.94 -6.99 -7.34
CA LEU A 142 -1.51 -5.64 -7.30
C LEU A 142 -0.68 -4.64 -8.12
N LYS A 143 0.64 -4.74 -8.08
CA LYS A 143 1.54 -3.92 -8.90
C LYS A 143 1.36 -4.15 -10.40
N LYS A 144 1.00 -5.38 -10.83
CA LYS A 144 0.67 -5.66 -12.23
C LYS A 144 -0.66 -5.05 -12.62
N ASP A 145 -1.68 -5.14 -11.76
CA ASP A 145 -2.99 -4.55 -12.00
C ASP A 145 -2.87 -3.02 -12.09
N ALA A 146 -2.19 -2.38 -11.13
CA ALA A 146 -1.94 -0.94 -11.16
C ALA A 146 -1.16 -0.50 -12.42
N LYS A 147 -0.22 -1.32 -12.91
CA LYS A 147 0.44 -1.05 -14.19
C LYS A 147 -0.51 -1.14 -15.37
N LEU A 148 -1.35 -2.16 -15.43
CA LEU A 148 -2.23 -2.43 -16.57
C LEU A 148 -3.37 -1.42 -16.67
N PHE A 149 -3.94 -1.01 -15.55
CA PHE A 149 -5.16 -0.21 -15.50
C PHE A 149 -4.93 1.27 -15.16
N LEU A 150 -3.84 1.61 -14.45
CA LEU A 150 -3.54 3.00 -14.04
C LEU A 150 -2.25 3.55 -14.65
N ASP A 151 -1.56 2.78 -15.50
CA ASP A 151 -0.23 3.12 -16.05
C ASP A 151 0.84 3.36 -14.97
N THR A 152 0.73 2.63 -13.85
CA THR A 152 1.74 2.68 -12.78
C THR A 152 3.05 2.05 -13.23
N SER A 153 4.11 2.84 -13.24
CA SER A 153 5.45 2.39 -13.64
C SER A 153 6.51 2.58 -12.55
N GLN A 154 6.25 3.43 -11.54
CA GLN A 154 7.12 3.62 -10.39
C GLN A 154 6.35 3.57 -9.06
N TRP A 155 7.07 3.28 -7.98
CA TRP A 155 6.57 3.30 -6.62
C TRP A 155 7.51 4.16 -5.77
N ARG A 156 7.06 5.36 -5.37
CA ARG A 156 7.91 6.34 -4.68
C ARG A 156 7.54 6.50 -3.23
N ALA A 157 8.55 6.66 -2.38
CA ALA A 157 8.35 6.89 -0.96
C ALA A 157 7.63 8.24 -0.74
N TRP A 158 6.60 8.23 0.10
CA TRP A 158 5.91 9.47 0.49
C TRP A 158 6.76 10.22 1.51
N ASN A 159 7.16 11.44 1.16
CA ASN A 159 7.77 12.34 2.12
C ASN A 159 6.76 12.92 3.13
N LEU A 160 6.58 12.23 4.26
CA LEU A 160 5.65 12.66 5.33
C LEU A 160 6.05 13.98 6.02
N THR A 161 7.28 14.46 5.85
CA THR A 161 7.79 15.68 6.52
C THR A 161 7.36 16.98 5.85
N LYS A 162 6.75 16.91 4.65
CA LYS A 162 6.31 18.07 3.86
C LYS A 162 4.78 18.16 3.73
N ARG A 163 4.04 17.59 4.68
CA ARG A 163 2.57 17.59 4.71
C ARG A 163 2.00 18.82 5.38
#